data_AF-A0A822DT33-F1
#
_entry.id   AF-A0A822DT33-F1
#
_cell.length_a   1.000
_cell.length_b   1.000
_cell.length_c   1.000
_cell.angle_alpha   90.00
_cell.angle_beta   90.00
_cell.angle_gamma   90.00
#
_symmetry.space_group_name_H-M   'P 1'
#
loop_
_entity.id
_entity.type
_entity.pdbx_description
1 polymer ?
#
loop_
_entity_poly.entity_id
_entity_poly.type
_entity_poly.pdbx_seq_one_letter_code
_entity_poly.pdbx_strand_id
1 'polypeptide(L)'
;VAGGNGEGRNSNQLTFPLGVYLDNDANIYIADYYNDRVQMWVQGATNGITVAGGNGGGSAPNQLSLPRAVSVDIQKNVYVLDTFNDRVQKWAPHASSGITIIGSDGRGSRPNQLQSPFGM
;
A
#
# COMPACT_ATOMS: atom_id res chain seq x y z
N VAL A 1 13.16 -12.88 6.24
CA VAL A 1 13.38 -11.41 6.32
C VAL A 1 12.61 -10.78 5.17
N ALA A 2 11.76 -9.78 5.45
CA ALA A 2 11.10 -9.04 4.38
C ALA A 2 12.13 -8.16 3.64
N GLY A 3 12.19 -8.27 2.30
CA GLY A 3 13.06 -7.41 1.48
C GLY A 3 14.58 -7.60 1.61
N GLY A 4 15.07 -8.84 1.68
CA GLY A 4 16.50 -9.14 1.93
C GLY A 4 17.43 -9.23 0.71
N ASN A 5 16.95 -9.01 -0.52
CA ASN A 5 17.70 -9.27 -1.75
C ASN A 5 18.02 -7.99 -2.56
N GLY A 6 18.25 -6.88 -1.84
CA GLY A 6 18.56 -5.58 -2.44
C GLY A 6 17.35 -4.87 -3.05
N GLU A 7 17.63 -3.73 -3.69
CA GLU A 7 16.65 -2.91 -4.39
C GLU A 7 16.13 -3.61 -5.64
N GLY A 8 14.82 -3.54 -5.90
CA GLY A 8 14.23 -4.10 -7.10
C GLY A 8 12.74 -4.41 -7.00
N ARG A 9 12.19 -4.97 -8.08
CA ARG A 9 10.76 -5.23 -8.26
C ARG A 9 10.34 -6.67 -8.03
N ASN A 10 11.28 -7.59 -7.84
CA ASN A 10 10.95 -8.98 -7.55
C ASN A 10 10.19 -9.09 -6.23
N SER A 11 9.48 -10.20 -6.03
CA SER A 11 8.68 -10.45 -4.82
C SER A 11 9.50 -10.49 -3.54
N ASN A 12 10.82 -10.69 -3.62
CA ASN A 12 11.75 -10.73 -2.50
C ASN A 12 12.60 -9.44 -2.35
N GLN A 13 12.24 -8.38 -3.08
CA GLN A 13 12.91 -7.08 -3.13
C GLN A 13 11.95 -5.94 -2.82
N LEU A 14 12.50 -4.82 -2.35
CA LEU A 14 11.78 -3.59 -2.04
C LEU A 14 12.59 -2.39 -2.57
N THR A 15 11.90 -1.30 -2.89
CA THR A 15 12.52 -0.06 -3.40
C THR A 15 11.99 1.12 -2.59
N PHE A 16 12.83 1.63 -1.69
CA PHE A 16 12.53 2.75 -0.78
C PHE A 16 11.25 2.53 0.07
N PRO A 17 11.13 1.42 0.82
CA PRO A 17 9.96 1.16 1.64
C PRO A 17 9.82 2.24 2.73
N LEU A 18 8.60 2.73 2.98
CA LEU A 18 8.34 3.81 3.94
C LEU A 18 7.45 3.36 5.11
N GLY A 19 6.22 2.93 4.81
CA GLY A 19 5.27 2.49 5.81
C GLY A 19 5.39 1.00 6.10
N VAL A 20 5.28 0.61 7.37
CA VAL A 20 5.21 -0.79 7.81
C VAL A 20 4.05 -0.98 8.79
N TYR A 21 3.33 -2.09 8.66
CA TYR A 21 2.28 -2.49 9.58
C TYR A 21 2.43 -3.97 9.94
N LEU A 22 2.21 -4.31 11.20
CA LEU A 22 2.21 -5.69 11.71
C LEU A 22 0.79 -6.04 12.16
N ASP A 23 0.21 -7.10 11.61
CA ASP A 23 -1.10 -7.57 12.05
C ASP A 23 -1.01 -8.56 13.23
N ASN A 24 -2.17 -8.96 13.75
CA ASN A 24 -2.26 -9.90 14.88
C ASN A 24 -1.77 -11.32 14.56
N ASP A 25 -1.62 -11.68 13.28
CA ASP A 25 -1.07 -12.96 12.83
C ASP A 25 0.44 -12.87 12.55
N ALA A 26 1.06 -11.75 12.93
CA ALA A 26 2.47 -11.42 12.68
C ALA A 26 2.84 -11.31 11.18
N ASN A 27 1.87 -11.02 10.32
CA ASN A 27 2.16 -10.65 8.93
C ASN A 27 2.64 -9.20 8.87
N ILE A 28 3.70 -8.97 8.07
CA ILE A 28 4.31 -7.66 7.87
C ILE A 28 3.85 -7.10 6.53
N TYR A 29 3.20 -5.94 6.55
CA TYR A 29 2.77 -5.20 5.37
C TYR A 29 3.69 -4.00 5.18
N ILE A 30 4.17 -3.79 3.96
CA ILE A 30 5.14 -2.75 3.63
C ILE A 30 4.65 -1.95 2.43
N ALA A 31 4.59 -0.64 2.59
CA ALA A 31 4.40 0.29 1.47
C ALA A 31 5.72 0.43 0.71
N ASP A 32 5.79 -0.19 -0.46
CA ASP A 32 6.96 -0.27 -1.32
C ASP A 32 6.92 0.89 -2.32
N TYR A 33 7.40 2.06 -1.85
CA TYR A 33 7.10 3.39 -2.40
C TYR A 33 7.38 3.54 -3.89
N TYR A 34 8.58 3.19 -4.37
CA TYR A 34 8.94 3.35 -5.79
C TYR A 34 8.51 2.16 -6.67
N ASN A 35 7.92 1.13 -6.07
CA ASN A 35 7.34 0.01 -6.80
C ASN A 35 5.80 0.09 -6.88
N ASP A 36 5.20 1.18 -6.40
CA ASP A 36 3.76 1.47 -6.53
C ASP A 36 2.87 0.31 -6.03
N ARG A 37 3.27 -0.29 -4.90
CA ARG A 37 2.61 -1.48 -4.36
C ARG A 37 2.68 -1.55 -2.84
N VAL A 38 1.82 -2.39 -2.27
CA VAL A 38 1.95 -2.89 -0.90
C VAL A 38 2.28 -4.37 -0.97
N GLN A 39 3.33 -4.76 -0.24
CA GLN A 39 3.75 -6.14 -0.10
C GLN A 39 3.44 -6.67 1.30
N MET A 40 3.02 -7.92 1.39
CA MET A 40 2.81 -8.64 2.64
C MET A 40 3.79 -9.82 2.75
N TRP A 41 4.46 -9.96 3.90
CA TRP A 41 5.23 -11.14 4.25
C TRP A 41 4.59 -11.86 5.42
N VAL A 42 4.38 -13.16 5.25
CA VAL A 42 4.10 -14.09 6.36
C VAL A 42 5.42 -14.37 7.09
N GLN A 43 5.35 -14.60 8.39
CA GLN A 43 6.53 -14.98 9.18
C GLN A 43 7.27 -16.18 8.54
N GLY A 44 8.58 -16.03 8.35
CA GLY A 44 9.42 -17.06 7.73
C GLY A 44 9.40 -17.10 6.19
N ALA A 45 8.52 -16.34 5.52
CA ALA A 45 8.49 -16.28 4.07
C ALA A 45 9.75 -15.60 3.49
N THR A 46 10.20 -16.10 2.33
CA THR A 46 11.31 -15.52 1.55
C THR A 46 10.84 -14.54 0.48
N ASN A 47 9.58 -14.67 0.05
CA ASN A 47 8.93 -13.84 -0.95
C ASN A 47 7.72 -13.14 -0.34
N GLY A 48 7.48 -11.90 -0.77
CA GLY A 48 6.30 -11.12 -0.45
C GLY A 48 5.17 -11.43 -1.41
N ILE A 49 3.96 -11.09 -0.97
CA ILE A 49 2.72 -11.19 -1.72
C ILE A 49 2.22 -9.76 -1.95
N THR A 50 2.04 -9.37 -3.22
CA THR A 50 1.41 -8.09 -3.54
C THR A 50 -0.05 -8.13 -3.12
N VAL A 51 -0.44 -7.26 -2.19
CA VAL A 51 -1.82 -7.20 -1.65
C VAL A 51 -2.57 -5.94 -2.07
N ALA A 52 -1.86 -4.94 -2.62
CA ALA A 52 -2.44 -3.78 -3.27
C ALA A 52 -1.47 -3.20 -4.31
N GLY A 53 -2.01 -2.67 -5.42
CA GLY A 53 -1.21 -2.08 -6.50
C GLY A 53 -0.38 -3.12 -7.29
N GLY A 54 0.84 -2.73 -7.70
CA GLY A 54 1.75 -3.59 -8.47
C GLY A 54 1.45 -3.66 -9.98
N ASN A 55 0.46 -2.92 -10.46
CA ASN A 55 0.08 -2.81 -11.88
C ASN A 55 0.68 -1.55 -12.55
N GLY A 56 1.86 -1.14 -12.08
CA GLY A 56 2.50 0.12 -12.43
C GLY A 56 1.94 1.32 -11.69
N GLY A 57 2.69 2.43 -11.72
CA GLY A 57 2.29 3.70 -11.15
C GLY A 57 1.13 4.34 -11.91
N GLY A 58 0.08 4.76 -11.20
CA GLY A 58 -1.05 5.45 -11.80
C GLY A 58 -2.24 5.66 -10.86
N SER A 59 -3.36 6.13 -11.41
CA SER A 59 -4.57 6.49 -10.66
C SER A 59 -5.76 5.56 -10.91
N ALA A 60 -5.60 4.52 -11.74
CA ALA A 60 -6.64 3.50 -11.91
C ALA A 60 -6.95 2.78 -10.59
N PRO A 61 -8.13 2.14 -10.44
CA PRO A 61 -8.49 1.43 -9.21
C PRO A 61 -7.52 0.32 -8.80
N ASN A 62 -6.86 -0.33 -9.76
CA ASN A 62 -5.87 -1.38 -9.53
C ASN A 62 -4.42 -0.85 -9.46
N GLN A 63 -4.22 0.46 -9.47
CA GLN A 63 -2.93 1.12 -9.43
C GLN A 63 -2.78 1.97 -8.17
N LEU A 64 -1.53 2.18 -7.78
CA LEU A 64 -1.13 3.13 -6.74
C LEU A 64 -0.09 4.07 -7.36
N SER A 65 0.19 5.18 -6.70
CA SER A 65 1.28 6.07 -7.06
C SER A 65 1.95 6.60 -5.80
N LEU A 66 3.19 6.15 -5.58
CA LEU A 66 4.02 6.53 -4.45
C LEU A 66 3.31 6.29 -3.09
N PRO A 67 2.85 5.06 -2.80
CA PRO A 67 2.16 4.76 -1.55
C PRO A 67 3.11 4.92 -0.36
N ARG A 68 2.69 5.68 0.66
CA ARG A 68 3.55 6.02 1.80
C ARG A 68 3.27 5.22 3.06
N ALA A 69 2.01 4.94 3.33
CA ALA A 69 1.57 4.29 4.55
C ALA A 69 0.59 3.17 4.23
N VAL A 70 0.55 2.19 5.13
CA VAL A 70 -0.36 1.05 5.06
C VAL A 70 -0.90 0.77 6.46
N SER A 71 -2.18 0.41 6.56
CA SER A 71 -2.79 -0.18 7.75
C SER A 71 -3.75 -1.30 7.34
N VAL A 72 -4.03 -2.22 8.25
CA VAL A 72 -4.87 -3.39 7.96
C VAL A 72 -5.87 -3.61 9.10
N ASP A 73 -7.15 -3.77 8.77
CA ASP A 73 -8.19 -4.04 9.77
C ASP A 73 -8.31 -5.53 10.13
N ILE A 74 -9.18 -5.86 11.09
CA ILE A 74 -9.38 -7.24 11.56
C ILE A 74 -10.01 -8.16 10.50
N GLN A 75 -10.66 -7.60 9.47
CA GLN A 75 -11.14 -8.34 8.30
C GLN A 75 -10.09 -8.44 7.19
N LYS A 76 -8.84 -8.04 7.46
CA LYS A 76 -7.72 -8.03 6.52
C LYS A 76 -7.90 -7.09 5.33
N ASN A 77 -8.77 -6.09 5.43
CA ASN A 77 -8.78 -5.04 4.42
C ASN A 77 -7.53 -4.17 4.57
N VAL A 78 -6.88 -3.89 3.44
CA VAL A 78 -5.65 -3.09 3.36
C VAL A 78 -6.03 -1.66 3.00
N TYR A 79 -5.66 -0.72 3.86
CA TYR A 79 -5.81 0.71 3.63
C TYR A 79 -4.45 1.27 3.23
N VAL A 80 -4.41 2.02 2.13
CA VAL A 80 -3.17 2.53 1.55
C VAL A 80 -3.27 4.03 1.36
N LEU A 81 -2.26 4.74 1.86
CA LEU A 81 -2.10 6.16 1.61
C LEU A 81 -1.42 6.39 0.26
N ASP A 82 -2.24 6.46 -0.78
CA ASP A 82 -1.85 6.63 -2.19
C ASP A 82 -1.52 8.10 -2.46
N THR A 83 -0.34 8.52 -1.99
CA THR A 83 -0.04 9.93 -1.68
C THR A 83 0.03 10.81 -2.92
N PHE A 84 0.61 10.32 -4.02
CA PHE A 84 0.69 11.14 -5.24
C PHE A 84 -0.67 11.36 -5.90
N ASN A 85 -1.61 10.45 -5.64
CA ASN A 85 -3.01 10.57 -6.05
C ASN A 85 -3.89 11.28 -5.01
N ASP A 86 -3.32 11.75 -3.89
CA ASP A 86 -4.02 12.42 -2.78
C ASP A 86 -5.28 11.69 -2.33
N ARG A 87 -5.20 10.36 -2.20
CA ARG A 87 -6.35 9.51 -1.83
C ARG A 87 -5.97 8.42 -0.84
N VAL A 88 -6.97 7.89 -0.15
CA VAL A 88 -6.86 6.63 0.60
C VAL A 88 -7.63 5.56 -0.17
N GLN A 89 -6.92 4.48 -0.49
CA GLN A 89 -7.47 3.30 -1.15
C GLN A 89 -7.73 2.20 -0.12
N LYS A 90 -8.89 1.56 -0.20
CA LYS A 90 -9.19 0.32 0.52
C LYS A 90 -9.18 -0.85 -0.46
N TRP A 91 -8.42 -1.89 -0.15
CA TRP A 91 -8.41 -3.17 -0.86
C TRP A 91 -8.94 -4.26 0.05
N ALA A 92 -9.98 -4.97 -0.40
CA ALA A 92 -10.43 -6.17 0.29
C ALA A 92 -9.42 -7.31 0.09
N PRO A 93 -9.40 -8.32 0.98
CA PRO A 93 -8.56 -9.50 0.77
C PRO A 93 -8.77 -10.09 -0.63
N HIS A 94 -7.66 -10.33 -1.35
CA HIS A 94 -7.65 -10.88 -2.71
C HIS A 94 -8.35 -10.03 -3.79
N ALA A 95 -8.70 -8.77 -3.49
CA ALA A 95 -9.24 -7.88 -4.50
C ALA A 95 -8.20 -7.59 -5.60
N SER A 96 -8.66 -7.46 -6.84
CA SER A 96 -7.82 -7.04 -7.97
C SER A 96 -7.73 -5.53 -8.13
N SER A 97 -8.59 -4.78 -7.43
CA SER A 97 -8.65 -3.32 -7.41
C SER A 97 -9.09 -2.79 -6.05
N GLY A 98 -8.71 -1.55 -5.78
CA GLY A 98 -9.12 -0.79 -4.61
C GLY A 98 -10.36 0.05 -4.86
N ILE A 99 -10.87 0.59 -3.75
CA ILE A 99 -11.96 1.55 -3.72
C ILE A 99 -11.43 2.80 -3.00
N THR A 100 -11.57 3.98 -3.62
CA THR A 100 -11.26 5.24 -2.95
C THR A 100 -12.26 5.44 -1.81
N ILE A 101 -11.76 5.56 -0.59
CA ILE A 101 -12.60 5.81 0.60
C ILE A 101 -12.48 7.24 1.13
N ILE A 102 -11.37 7.93 0.80
CA ILE A 102 -11.12 9.35 1.13
C ILE A 102 -10.33 9.95 -0.04
N GLY A 103 -10.57 11.22 -0.40
CA GLY A 103 -9.86 11.92 -1.48
C GLY A 103 -10.55 11.86 -2.83
N SER A 104 -11.83 11.48 -2.91
CA SER A 104 -12.60 11.47 -4.17
C SER A 104 -12.73 12.86 -4.80
N ASP A 105 -12.64 13.90 -3.97
CA ASP A 105 -12.90 15.28 -4.37
C ASP A 105 -11.60 16.07 -4.62
N GLY A 106 -10.49 15.35 -4.76
CA GLY A 106 -9.16 15.90 -5.05
C GLY A 106 -8.48 16.59 -3.86
N ARG A 107 -7.46 17.39 -4.17
CA ARG A 107 -6.68 18.16 -3.17
C ARG A 107 -7.53 19.22 -2.50
N GLY A 108 -7.47 19.29 -1.18
CA GLY A 108 -8.04 20.38 -0.40
C GLY A 108 -8.31 20.02 1.06
N SER A 109 -8.99 20.93 1.75
CA SER A 109 -9.26 20.86 3.20
C SER A 109 -10.73 20.60 3.55
N ARG A 110 -11.57 20.30 2.54
CA ARG A 110 -12.98 19.95 2.77
C ARG A 110 -13.10 18.48 3.21
N PRO A 111 -14.24 18.08 3.82
CA PRO A 111 -14.54 16.67 4.03
C PRO A 111 -14.34 15.88 2.74
N ASN A 112 -13.68 14.73 2.82
CA ASN A 112 -13.29 13.85 1.69
C ASN A 112 -12.25 14.41 0.70
N GLN A 113 -11.58 15.52 1.02
CA GLN A 113 -10.36 15.96 0.32
C GLN A 113 -9.11 15.65 1.16
N LEU A 114 -8.00 15.34 0.50
CA LEU A 114 -6.70 15.14 1.16
C LEU A 114 -5.67 16.03 0.48
N GLN A 115 -4.80 16.66 1.26
CA GLN A 115 -3.66 17.41 0.73
C GLN A 115 -2.40 16.92 1.40
N SER A 116 -1.57 16.17 0.65
CA SER A 116 -0.29 15.66 1.14
C SER A 116 -0.36 14.99 2.53
N PRO A 117 -1.31 14.06 2.75
CA PRO A 117 -1.43 13.40 4.04
C PRO A 117 -0.14 12.63 4.38
N PHE A 118 0.25 12.66 5.64
CA PHE A 118 1.41 11.96 6.17
C PHE A 118 1.01 11.19 7.42
N GLY A 119 1.44 9.93 7.50
CA GLY A 119 1.10 9.02 8.60
C GLY A 119 -0.32 8.42 8.48
N MET A 120 -0.47 7.20 9.01
CA MET A 120 -1.74 6.53 9.30
C MET A 120 -1.62 5.83 10.65
#